data_AF-A0A6I3T4G1-F1
#
_entry.id   AF-A0A6I3T4G1-F1
#
_cell.length_a   1.000
_cell.length_b   1.000
_cell.length_c   1.000
_cell.angle_alpha   90.00
_cell.angle_beta   90.00
_cell.angle_gamma   90.00
#
_symmetry.space_group_name_H-M   'P 1'
#
loop_
_entity.id
_entity.type
_entity.pdbx_description
1 polymer ?
#
loop_
_entity_poly.entity_id
_entity_poly.type
_entity_poly.pdbx_seq_one_letter_code
_entity_poly.pdbx_strand_id
1 'polypeptide(L)'
;MMPVRSKRSDWRVTLAILLAGVVGAAGAETGTVVGLWQRLPVASGGKIVAVPNLLFTNRKLGAATTFTGLQDAGRHLRVICCVQVRKLEPLKVADLLKAYAADADVVGRIKAVEGLPYVYEAAPVARTDWNEFMHNVMHYSDKPELDVPFSVPVTSAPLGKALRVDKAFKVGEGRHELAIAYDDAAGRVRYRYKDGADVVTFSANAPSGE
;
A
#
# COMPACT_ATOMS: atom_id res chain seq x y z
N MET A 1 -85.17 32.00 25.73
CA MET A 1 -84.63 31.32 26.93
C MET A 1 -83.46 30.48 26.46
N MET A 2 -82.26 31.03 26.51
CA MET A 2 -81.26 30.90 27.58
C MET A 2 -80.66 29.49 27.71
N PRO A 3 -79.33 29.40 27.96
CA PRO A 3 -78.45 28.39 27.38
C PRO A 3 -77.85 27.46 28.45
N VAL A 4 -77.21 26.37 28.04
CA VAL A 4 -76.24 25.70 28.92
C VAL A 4 -74.94 25.41 28.16
N ARG A 5 -73.92 26.17 28.56
CA ARG A 5 -72.49 25.93 28.31
C ARG A 5 -72.03 24.76 29.17
N SER A 6 -71.15 23.92 28.63
CA SER A 6 -70.22 23.11 29.42
C SER A 6 -68.81 23.21 28.83
N LYS A 7 -67.92 23.77 29.66
CA LYS A 7 -66.43 23.76 29.60
C LYS A 7 -65.97 22.35 30.00
N ARG A 8 -64.79 21.79 29.75
CA ARG A 8 -63.43 22.13 29.29
C ARG A 8 -62.72 20.77 29.24
N SER A 9 -61.72 20.55 28.39
CA SER A 9 -60.53 19.78 28.78
C SER A 9 -59.45 19.96 27.72
N ASP A 10 -58.37 20.61 28.13
CA ASP A 10 -57.18 20.87 27.34
C ASP A 10 -56.39 19.56 27.10
N TRP A 11 -56.05 19.26 25.85
CA TRP A 11 -54.91 18.39 25.55
C TRP A 11 -54.02 19.08 24.52
N ARG A 12 -52.89 19.59 25.00
CA ARG A 12 -51.79 20.09 24.17
C ARG A 12 -51.06 18.89 23.59
N VAL A 13 -51.14 18.68 22.28
CA VAL A 13 -50.20 17.80 21.57
C VAL A 13 -49.02 18.68 21.12
N THR A 14 -47.92 18.58 21.86
CA THR A 14 -46.62 19.15 21.48
C THR A 14 -46.05 18.31 20.32
N LEU A 15 -45.94 18.88 19.12
CA LEU A 15 -45.28 18.25 18.00
C LEU A 15 -43.76 18.46 18.13
N ALA A 16 -43.03 17.35 18.23
CA ALA A 16 -41.58 17.30 18.37
C ALA A 16 -40.88 17.12 17.02
N ILE A 17 -39.82 17.92 16.83
CA ILE A 17 -38.52 17.62 16.21
C ILE A 17 -38.50 17.11 14.75
N LEU A 18 -37.78 17.84 13.89
CA LEU A 18 -36.93 17.26 12.85
C LEU A 18 -35.68 18.15 12.68
N LEU A 19 -34.63 17.82 13.42
CA LEU A 19 -33.26 18.26 13.14
C LEU A 19 -32.76 17.43 11.95
N ALA A 20 -32.74 18.03 10.76
CA ALA A 20 -32.07 17.46 9.60
C ALA A 20 -30.56 17.51 9.83
N GLY A 21 -30.00 16.43 10.36
CA GLY A 21 -28.56 16.22 10.41
C GLY A 21 -28.01 15.99 9.01
N VAL A 22 -27.21 16.93 8.52
CA VAL A 22 -26.35 16.72 7.34
C VAL A 22 -25.27 15.74 7.76
N VAL A 23 -25.50 14.44 7.52
CA VAL A 23 -24.44 13.44 7.60
C VAL A 23 -23.50 13.72 6.43
N GLY A 24 -22.35 14.32 6.72
CA GLY A 24 -21.26 14.44 5.77
C GLY A 24 -20.84 13.04 5.36
N ALA A 25 -21.22 12.63 4.15
CA ALA A 25 -20.64 11.47 3.50
C ALA A 25 -19.17 11.81 3.21
N ALA A 26 -18.28 11.44 4.13
CA ALA A 26 -16.88 11.26 3.79
C ALA A 26 -16.86 10.18 2.69
N GLY A 27 -16.71 10.61 1.44
CA GLY A 27 -16.48 9.69 0.33
C GLY A 27 -15.22 8.91 0.66
N ALA A 28 -15.39 7.65 1.07
CA ALA A 28 -14.29 6.71 1.10
C ALA A 28 -13.71 6.73 -0.32
N GLU A 29 -12.46 7.18 -0.47
CA GLU A 29 -11.79 7.16 -1.75
C GLU A 29 -11.70 5.69 -2.20
N THR A 30 -12.65 5.28 -3.03
CA THR A 30 -12.91 3.90 -3.40
C THR A 30 -11.78 3.37 -4.29
N GLY A 31 -11.23 2.21 -3.95
CA GLY A 31 -10.24 1.50 -4.76
C GLY A 31 -9.03 1.03 -3.96
N THR A 32 -8.49 -0.13 -4.31
CA THR A 32 -7.30 -0.69 -3.67
C THR A 32 -6.06 0.16 -3.97
N VAL A 33 -5.26 0.47 -2.94
CA VAL A 33 -3.97 1.13 -3.13
C VAL A 33 -2.95 0.07 -3.53
N VAL A 34 -2.20 0.36 -4.58
CA VAL A 34 -1.19 -0.55 -5.11
C VAL A 34 0.11 0.18 -5.35
N GLY A 35 1.19 -0.58 -5.45
CA GLY A 35 2.49 0.04 -5.44
C GLY A 35 3.64 -0.91 -5.62
N LEU A 36 4.82 -0.40 -5.28
CA LEU A 36 6.08 -1.11 -5.26
C LEU A 36 6.72 -0.89 -3.90
N TRP A 37 7.03 -1.99 -3.22
CA TRP A 37 7.85 -1.97 -2.01
C TRP A 37 9.29 -2.25 -2.38
N GLN A 38 10.19 -1.36 -1.98
CA GLN A 38 11.64 -1.50 -2.13
C GLN A 38 12.33 -1.42 -0.78
N ARG A 39 13.22 -2.37 -0.51
CA ARG A 39 14.17 -2.35 0.60
C ARG A 39 15.56 -2.27 -0.01
N LEU A 40 16.28 -1.18 0.22
CA LEU A 40 17.48 -0.84 -0.54
C LEU A 40 18.66 -0.61 0.41
N PRO A 41 19.60 -1.56 0.58
CA PRO A 41 20.84 -1.28 1.31
C PRO A 41 21.65 -0.23 0.54
N VAL A 42 21.96 0.89 1.21
CA VAL A 42 22.73 2.02 0.68
C VAL A 42 24.17 1.88 1.13
N ALA A 43 25.10 1.80 0.19
CA ALA A 43 26.52 1.73 0.44
C ALA A 43 27.20 3.10 0.33
N SER A 44 28.16 3.37 1.21
CA SER A 44 29.08 4.50 1.09
C SER A 44 30.44 4.12 1.66
N GLY A 45 31.52 4.32 0.89
CA GLY A 45 32.87 3.95 1.33
C GLY A 45 33.03 2.45 1.61
N GLY A 46 32.33 1.59 0.86
CA GLY A 46 32.40 0.12 1.00
C GLY A 46 31.63 -0.45 2.19
N LYS A 47 30.77 0.35 2.84
CA LYS A 47 29.94 -0.09 3.97
C LYS A 47 28.48 0.28 3.75
N ILE A 48 27.57 -0.56 4.22
CA ILE A 48 26.15 -0.21 4.28
C ILE A 48 25.94 0.84 5.38
N VAL A 49 25.37 1.99 5.01
CA VAL A 49 25.11 3.13 5.92
C VAL A 49 23.62 3.33 6.22
N ALA A 50 22.74 2.77 5.39
CA ALA A 50 21.29 2.79 5.60
C ALA A 50 20.62 1.64 4.86
N VAL A 51 19.41 1.25 5.28
CA VAL A 51 18.54 0.34 4.53
C VAL A 51 17.13 0.95 4.47
N PRO A 52 16.91 2.00 3.66
CA PRO A 52 15.59 2.58 3.45
C PRO A 52 14.57 1.52 3.02
N ASN A 53 13.38 1.64 3.60
CA ASN A 53 12.26 0.74 3.35
C ASN A 53 11.13 1.55 2.72
N LEU A 54 11.18 1.70 1.39
CA LEU A 54 10.37 2.63 0.63
C LEU A 54 9.13 1.95 0.05
N LEU A 55 8.00 2.64 0.12
CA LEU A 55 6.76 2.24 -0.53
C LEU A 55 6.32 3.29 -1.54
N PHE A 56 6.42 2.95 -2.82
CA PHE A 56 5.88 3.75 -3.91
C PHE A 56 4.42 3.36 -4.15
N THR A 57 3.52 4.31 -4.33
CA THR A 57 2.07 4.05 -4.45
C THR A 57 1.44 4.87 -5.56
N ASN A 58 0.32 4.37 -6.09
CA ASN A 58 -0.43 4.97 -7.18
C ASN A 58 -1.25 6.21 -6.76
N ARG A 59 -1.51 6.37 -5.46
CA ARG A 59 -2.32 7.46 -4.90
C ARG A 59 -1.84 7.87 -3.51
N LYS A 60 -2.21 9.08 -3.09
CA LYS A 60 -1.89 9.57 -1.76
C LYS A 60 -2.62 8.73 -0.69
N LEU A 61 -1.98 8.48 0.44
CA LEU A 61 -2.59 7.76 1.55
C LEU A 61 -3.32 8.72 2.48
N GLY A 62 -4.63 8.51 2.67
CA GLY A 62 -5.43 9.24 3.64
C GLY A 62 -5.41 8.67 5.05
N ALA A 63 -4.92 7.45 5.23
CA ALA A 63 -4.85 6.77 6.53
C ALA A 63 -3.69 5.78 6.59
N ALA A 64 -3.34 5.35 7.81
CA ALA A 64 -2.35 4.29 8.01
C ALA A 64 -2.78 3.03 7.26
N THR A 65 -1.91 2.52 6.39
CA THR A 65 -2.27 1.46 5.44
C THR A 65 -1.24 0.34 5.50
N THR A 66 -1.73 -0.90 5.59
CA THR A 66 -0.91 -2.11 5.52
C THR A 66 -0.92 -2.62 4.09
N PHE A 67 0.26 -3.04 3.62
CA PHE A 67 0.50 -3.55 2.30
C PHE A 67 1.08 -4.96 2.35
N THR A 68 0.60 -5.78 1.44
CA THR A 68 1.10 -7.13 1.22
C THR A 68 1.93 -7.16 -0.06
N GLY A 69 3.16 -7.67 0.03
CA GLY A 69 4.03 -7.92 -1.11
C GLY A 69 3.62 -9.16 -1.89
N LEU A 70 3.80 -9.10 -3.21
CA LEU A 70 3.45 -10.16 -4.16
C LEU A 70 4.67 -10.47 -5.02
N GLN A 71 5.36 -11.58 -4.75
CA GLN A 71 6.51 -12.01 -5.56
C GLN A 71 6.06 -13.01 -6.62
N ASP A 72 6.53 -12.86 -7.86
CA ASP A 72 6.24 -13.82 -8.93
C ASP A 72 6.82 -15.21 -8.58
N ALA A 73 6.01 -16.25 -8.69
CA ALA A 73 6.40 -17.64 -8.54
C ALA A 73 5.80 -18.50 -9.67
N GLY A 74 5.80 -17.96 -10.89
CA GLY A 74 5.32 -18.64 -12.09
C GLY A 74 3.81 -18.55 -12.25
N ARG A 75 3.08 -19.61 -11.88
CA ARG A 75 1.61 -19.64 -11.97
C ARG A 75 0.91 -18.93 -10.81
N HIS A 76 1.63 -18.72 -9.71
CA HIS A 76 1.11 -18.14 -8.48
C HIS A 76 1.99 -16.95 -8.06
N LEU A 77 1.49 -16.18 -7.11
CA LEU A 77 2.21 -15.13 -6.41
C LEU A 77 2.50 -15.62 -5.00
N ARG A 78 3.76 -15.52 -4.57
CA ARG A 78 4.11 -15.66 -3.15
C ARG A 78 3.67 -14.41 -2.42
N VAL A 79 2.99 -14.60 -1.31
CA VAL A 79 2.49 -13.53 -0.47
C VAL A 79 3.55 -13.22 0.58
N ILE A 80 3.94 -11.96 0.70
CA ILE A 80 4.97 -11.48 1.62
C ILE A 80 4.29 -10.48 2.55
N CYS A 81 3.97 -10.91 3.76
CA CYS A 81 3.19 -10.10 4.68
C CYS A 81 4.00 -9.70 5.91
N CYS A 82 4.11 -8.41 6.23
CA CYS A 82 3.56 -7.24 5.52
C CYS A 82 4.38 -6.01 5.91
N VAL A 83 4.21 -4.91 5.17
CA VAL A 83 4.70 -3.59 5.59
C VAL A 83 3.55 -2.63 5.84
N GLN A 84 3.77 -1.61 6.66
CA GLN A 84 2.78 -0.62 7.01
C GLN A 84 3.36 0.78 6.87
N VAL A 85 2.58 1.68 6.26
CA VAL A 85 2.85 3.12 6.25
C VAL A 85 2.00 3.77 7.34
N ARG A 86 2.66 4.45 8.27
CA ARG A 86 2.00 5.23 9.35
C ARG A 86 2.18 6.74 9.17
N LYS A 87 3.30 7.18 8.61
CA LYS A 87 3.58 8.59 8.29
C LYS A 87 2.97 8.89 6.93
N LEU A 88 1.91 9.69 6.91
CA LEU A 88 1.10 9.94 5.71
C LEU A 88 1.59 11.12 4.86
N GLU A 89 2.67 11.77 5.29
CA GLU A 89 3.35 12.78 4.48
C GLU A 89 4.26 12.08 3.47
N PRO A 90 4.00 12.21 2.15
CA PRO A 90 4.83 11.59 1.14
C PRO A 90 6.24 12.19 1.17
N LEU A 91 7.24 11.33 1.03
CA LEU A 91 8.63 11.72 0.81
C LEU A 91 8.77 12.33 -0.59
N LYS A 92 9.62 13.34 -0.71
CA LYS A 92 9.99 13.89 -2.02
C LYS A 92 11.10 13.04 -2.61
N VAL A 93 10.91 12.57 -3.84
CA VAL A 93 11.94 11.80 -4.56
C VAL A 93 13.26 12.56 -4.63
N ALA A 94 13.22 13.87 -4.92
CA ALA A 94 14.43 14.71 -4.97
C ALA A 94 15.26 14.67 -3.67
N ASP A 95 14.59 14.65 -2.51
CA ASP A 95 15.27 14.59 -1.21
C ASP A 95 15.90 13.21 -0.98
N LEU A 96 15.23 12.13 -1.42
CA LEU A 96 15.79 10.76 -1.37
C LEU A 96 17.03 10.63 -2.27
N LEU A 97 16.96 11.15 -3.50
CA LEU A 97 18.09 11.11 -4.44
C LEU A 97 19.31 11.88 -3.90
N LYS A 98 19.07 12.99 -3.20
CA LYS A 98 20.12 13.75 -2.52
C LYS A 98 20.67 12.98 -1.31
N ALA A 99 19.80 12.40 -0.49
CA ALA A 99 20.19 11.67 0.71
C ALA A 99 21.06 10.43 0.40
N TYR A 100 20.79 9.75 -0.72
CA TYR A 100 21.49 8.54 -1.13
C TYR A 100 22.43 8.74 -2.31
N ALA A 101 22.85 9.99 -2.58
CA ALA A 101 23.68 10.33 -3.74
C ALA A 101 25.05 9.61 -3.79
N ALA A 102 25.52 9.06 -2.66
CA ALA A 102 26.75 8.29 -2.57
C ALA A 102 26.64 6.89 -3.21
N ASP A 103 25.41 6.40 -3.45
CA ASP A 103 25.14 5.08 -4.02
C ASP A 103 24.37 5.23 -5.35
N ALA A 104 25.11 5.13 -6.46
CA ALA A 104 24.56 5.32 -7.80
C ALA A 104 23.52 4.25 -8.17
N ASP A 105 23.66 3.02 -7.66
CA ASP A 105 22.76 1.92 -7.96
C ASP A 105 21.42 2.12 -7.25
N VAL A 106 21.44 2.53 -5.98
CA VAL A 106 20.22 2.90 -5.25
C VAL A 106 19.52 4.10 -5.91
N VAL A 107 20.27 5.14 -6.26
CA VAL A 107 19.74 6.31 -7.00
C VAL A 107 19.09 5.87 -8.31
N GLY A 108 19.73 4.96 -9.05
CA GLY A 108 19.19 4.38 -10.28
C GLY A 108 17.89 3.64 -10.05
N ARG A 109 17.81 2.80 -9.01
CA ARG A 109 16.60 2.05 -8.64
C ARG A 109 15.43 2.96 -8.27
N ILE A 110 15.67 4.03 -7.51
CA ILE A 110 14.62 5.01 -7.14
C ILE A 110 14.12 5.74 -8.40
N LYS A 111 15.03 6.19 -9.27
CA LYS A 111 14.66 6.91 -10.51
C LYS A 111 13.91 6.04 -11.52
N ALA A 112 14.17 4.74 -11.53
CA ALA A 112 13.55 3.81 -12.46
C ALA A 112 12.07 3.53 -12.17
N VAL A 113 11.57 3.89 -10.98
CA VAL A 113 10.16 3.68 -10.63
C VAL A 113 9.27 4.64 -11.42
N GLU A 114 8.38 4.09 -12.23
CA GLU A 114 7.44 4.84 -13.07
C GLU A 114 5.99 4.44 -12.77
N GLY A 115 5.05 5.39 -12.88
CA GLY A 115 3.62 5.16 -12.67
C GLY A 115 3.16 5.21 -11.20
N LEU A 116 4.06 5.51 -10.25
CA LEU A 116 3.78 5.58 -8.81
C LEU A 116 4.24 6.94 -8.24
N PRO A 117 3.36 7.96 -8.20
CA PRO A 117 3.76 9.34 -7.89
C PRO A 117 4.03 9.64 -6.42
N TYR A 118 3.68 8.75 -5.49
CA TYR A 118 3.84 8.98 -4.04
C TYR A 118 4.78 7.96 -3.42
N VAL A 119 5.71 8.43 -2.57
CA VAL A 119 6.68 7.57 -1.87
C VAL A 119 6.54 7.76 -0.37
N TYR A 120 6.64 6.68 0.39
CA TYR A 120 6.57 6.71 1.86
C TYR A 120 7.66 5.84 2.47
N GLU A 121 8.03 6.17 3.71
CA GLU A 121 8.74 5.23 4.56
C GLU A 121 7.73 4.19 5.09
N ALA A 122 8.04 2.92 4.93
CA ALA A 122 7.28 1.80 5.46
C ALA A 122 8.06 1.11 6.57
N ALA A 123 7.36 0.50 7.51
CA ALA A 123 7.94 -0.39 8.51
C ALA A 123 7.34 -1.79 8.35
N PRO A 124 8.07 -2.87 8.64
CA PRO A 124 7.43 -4.17 8.77
C PRO A 124 6.33 -4.12 9.84
N VAL A 125 5.26 -4.88 9.64
CA VAL A 125 4.26 -5.12 10.70
C VAL A 125 4.91 -5.87 11.88
N ALA A 126 4.16 -6.06 12.97
CA ALA A 126 4.67 -6.80 14.12
C ALA A 126 5.12 -8.21 13.71
N ARG A 127 6.22 -8.69 14.29
CA ARG A 127 6.82 -9.99 13.93
C ARG A 127 5.86 -11.18 14.11
N THR A 128 4.89 -11.06 15.01
CA THR A 128 3.81 -12.06 15.22
C THR A 128 2.88 -12.21 14.01
N ASP A 129 2.84 -11.21 13.13
CA ASP A 129 2.00 -11.18 11.95
C ASP A 129 2.74 -11.62 10.69
N TRP A 130 4.06 -11.85 10.78
CA TRP A 130 4.87 -12.27 9.64
C TRP A 130 4.49 -13.68 9.22
N ASN A 131 4.46 -13.89 7.91
CA ASN A 131 4.48 -15.22 7.33
C ASN A 131 5.92 -15.66 7.04
N GLU A 132 6.10 -16.91 6.62
CA GLU A 132 7.42 -17.49 6.35
C GLU A 132 8.25 -16.66 5.35
N PHE A 133 7.63 -16.16 4.28
CA PHE A 133 8.35 -15.35 3.30
C PHE A 133 8.80 -14.01 3.86
N MET A 134 8.00 -13.38 4.73
CA MET A 134 8.43 -12.15 5.41
C MET A 134 9.58 -12.42 6.38
N HIS A 135 9.60 -13.57 7.06
CA HIS A 135 10.76 -13.97 7.86
C HIS A 135 12.04 -14.05 7.03
N ASN A 136 11.95 -14.57 5.81
CA ASN A 136 13.10 -14.65 4.89
C ASN A 136 13.53 -13.26 4.40
N VAL A 137 12.59 -12.41 3.96
CA VAL A 137 12.88 -11.05 3.49
C VAL A 137 13.49 -10.19 4.59
N MET A 138 13.08 -10.38 5.84
CA MET A 138 13.55 -9.61 6.98
C MET A 138 14.69 -10.28 7.76
N HIS A 139 15.24 -11.39 7.25
CA HIS A 139 16.17 -12.24 7.99
C HIS A 139 17.41 -11.47 8.47
N TYR A 140 17.95 -10.57 7.63
CA TYR A 140 19.11 -9.75 7.94
C TYR A 140 18.77 -8.33 8.41
N SER A 141 17.54 -8.10 8.87
CA SER A 141 17.13 -6.75 9.30
C SER A 141 17.86 -6.22 10.54
N ASP A 142 18.49 -7.11 11.32
CA ASP A 142 19.38 -6.80 12.44
C ASP A 142 20.87 -6.76 12.05
N LYS A 143 21.21 -7.14 10.81
CA LYS A 143 22.56 -7.16 10.23
C LYS A 143 22.59 -6.44 8.87
N PRO A 144 22.46 -5.10 8.85
CA PRO A 144 22.34 -4.31 7.62
C PRO A 144 23.44 -4.58 6.58
N GLU A 145 24.64 -4.97 7.01
CA GLU A 145 25.77 -5.32 6.16
C GLU A 145 25.57 -6.59 5.30
N LEU A 146 24.62 -7.44 5.67
CA LEU A 146 24.22 -8.65 4.93
C LEU A 146 22.92 -8.45 4.14
N ASP A 147 22.31 -7.26 4.22
CA ASP A 147 21.03 -6.99 3.57
C ASP A 147 21.23 -6.90 2.05
N VAL A 148 20.22 -7.36 1.31
CA VAL A 148 20.24 -7.39 -0.16
C VAL A 148 19.09 -6.56 -0.71
N PRO A 149 19.26 -5.87 -1.87
CA PRO A 149 18.17 -5.13 -2.47
C PRO A 149 16.98 -6.05 -2.75
N PHE A 150 15.81 -5.65 -2.27
CA PHE A 150 14.57 -6.39 -2.43
C PHE A 150 13.49 -5.47 -3.00
N SER A 151 12.72 -5.95 -3.98
CA SER A 151 11.66 -5.17 -4.62
C SER A 151 10.51 -6.06 -5.07
N VAL A 152 9.28 -5.75 -4.66
CA VAL A 152 8.07 -6.48 -5.07
C VAL A 152 6.87 -5.55 -5.23
N PRO A 153 5.95 -5.83 -6.17
CA PRO A 153 4.68 -5.14 -6.21
C PRO A 153 3.88 -5.42 -4.93
N VAL A 154 3.09 -4.45 -4.51
CA VAL A 154 2.24 -4.54 -3.32
C VAL A 154 0.79 -4.21 -3.61
N THR A 155 -0.09 -4.69 -2.74
CA THR A 155 -1.50 -4.31 -2.68
C THR A 155 -1.92 -4.05 -1.23
N SER A 156 -2.84 -3.10 -1.03
CA SER A 156 -3.51 -2.88 0.26
C SER A 156 -4.65 -3.87 0.51
N ALA A 157 -4.95 -4.78 -0.44
CA ALA A 157 -5.95 -5.81 -0.25
C ALA A 157 -5.49 -6.79 0.86
N PRO A 158 -6.33 -7.04 1.89
CA PRO A 158 -5.91 -7.82 3.06
C PRO A 158 -5.85 -9.33 2.75
N LEU A 159 -4.67 -9.80 2.33
CA LEU A 159 -4.40 -11.23 2.10
C LEU A 159 -4.01 -11.99 3.37
N GLY A 160 -3.81 -11.28 4.48
CA GLY A 160 -3.45 -11.86 5.77
C GLY A 160 -2.18 -12.71 5.70
N LYS A 161 -2.20 -13.86 6.39
CA LYS A 161 -1.07 -14.81 6.45
C LYS A 161 -1.08 -15.85 5.32
N ALA A 162 -1.80 -15.60 4.23
CA ALA A 162 -1.69 -16.45 3.06
C ALA A 162 -0.21 -16.60 2.65
N LEU A 163 0.16 -17.78 2.16
CA LEU A 163 1.51 -18.02 1.64
C LEU A 163 1.56 -17.77 0.13
N ARG A 164 0.44 -17.98 -0.55
CA ARG A 164 0.35 -17.93 -2.02
C ARG A 164 -1.08 -17.63 -2.46
N VAL A 165 -1.19 -16.96 -3.60
CA VAL A 165 -2.45 -16.72 -4.33
C VAL A 165 -2.23 -16.90 -5.83
N ASP A 166 -3.29 -17.17 -6.58
CA ASP A 166 -3.21 -17.13 -8.05
C ASP A 166 -2.97 -15.71 -8.55
N LYS A 167 -2.46 -15.55 -9.79
CA LYS A 167 -2.27 -14.22 -10.40
C LYS A 167 -3.57 -13.42 -10.52
N ALA A 168 -4.70 -14.11 -10.63
CA ALA A 168 -6.03 -13.54 -10.44
C ALA A 168 -6.63 -14.12 -9.16
N PHE A 169 -6.94 -13.27 -8.18
CA PHE A 169 -7.38 -13.68 -6.85
C PHE A 169 -8.56 -12.86 -6.36
N LYS A 170 -9.26 -13.35 -5.34
CA LYS A 170 -10.39 -12.67 -4.70
C LYS A 170 -10.06 -12.28 -3.26
N VAL A 171 -10.50 -11.11 -2.85
CA VAL A 171 -10.45 -10.64 -1.46
C VAL A 171 -11.79 -10.01 -1.12
N GLY A 172 -12.56 -10.66 -0.23
CA GLY A 172 -13.99 -10.33 -0.07
C GLY A 172 -14.72 -10.45 -1.42
N GLU A 173 -15.46 -9.41 -1.79
CA GLU A 173 -16.15 -9.30 -3.08
C GLU A 173 -15.26 -8.76 -4.21
N GLY A 174 -14.07 -8.25 -3.88
CA GLY A 174 -13.10 -7.69 -4.84
C GLY A 174 -12.42 -8.77 -5.66
N ARG A 175 -12.29 -8.54 -6.97
CA ARG A 175 -11.52 -9.39 -7.88
C ARG A 175 -10.28 -8.63 -8.35
N HIS A 176 -9.13 -9.19 -8.00
CA HIS A 176 -7.83 -8.61 -8.25
C HIS A 176 -7.06 -9.46 -9.27
N GLU A 177 -6.19 -8.81 -10.05
CA GLU A 177 -5.28 -9.48 -10.96
C GLU A 177 -3.96 -8.74 -11.02
N LEU A 178 -2.84 -9.46 -10.97
CA LEU A 178 -1.50 -8.92 -11.17
C LEU A 178 -0.83 -9.65 -12.32
N ALA A 179 -0.60 -8.92 -13.41
CA ALA A 179 0.27 -9.35 -14.50
C ALA A 179 1.67 -8.73 -14.33
N ILE A 180 2.69 -9.54 -14.56
CA ILE A 180 4.11 -9.18 -14.43
C ILE A 180 4.77 -9.53 -15.77
N ALA A 181 5.44 -8.57 -16.37
CA ALA A 181 6.16 -8.74 -17.63
C ALA A 181 7.61 -8.27 -17.45
N TYR A 182 8.56 -9.15 -17.74
CA TYR A 182 9.99 -8.86 -17.72
C TYR A 182 10.44 -8.45 -19.11
N ASP A 183 11.24 -7.39 -19.18
CA ASP A 183 11.83 -6.84 -20.40
C ASP A 183 13.34 -6.85 -20.23
N ASP A 184 13.95 -8.01 -20.52
CA ASP A 184 15.38 -8.26 -20.29
C ASP A 184 16.26 -7.31 -21.11
N ALA A 185 15.83 -6.96 -22.33
CA ALA A 185 16.54 -6.03 -23.19
C ALA A 185 16.60 -4.62 -22.60
N ALA A 186 15.53 -4.18 -21.95
CA ALA A 186 15.49 -2.89 -21.27
C ALA A 186 15.99 -2.94 -19.81
N GLY A 187 16.21 -4.15 -19.25
CA GLY A 187 16.50 -4.34 -17.83
C GLY A 187 15.34 -3.92 -16.92
N ARG A 188 14.09 -4.07 -17.38
CA ARG A 188 12.89 -3.57 -16.68
C ARG A 188 11.90 -4.67 -16.35
N VAL A 189 11.09 -4.41 -15.33
CA VAL A 189 9.89 -5.17 -15.02
C VAL A 189 8.68 -4.24 -15.04
N ARG A 190 7.61 -4.68 -15.71
CA ARG A 190 6.34 -3.97 -15.82
C ARG A 190 5.26 -4.74 -15.08
N TYR A 191 4.51 -4.02 -14.27
CA TYR A 191 3.39 -4.53 -13.49
C TYR A 191 2.10 -3.91 -14.00
N ARG A 192 1.08 -4.74 -14.16
CA ARG A 192 -0.30 -4.29 -14.39
C ARG A 192 -1.17 -4.92 -13.33
N TYR A 193 -1.65 -4.09 -12.40
CA TYR A 193 -2.60 -4.49 -11.39
C TYR A 193 -4.01 -4.07 -11.81
N LYS A 194 -4.98 -4.96 -11.60
CA LYS A 194 -6.39 -4.71 -11.86
C LYS A 194 -7.21 -4.97 -10.61
N ASP A 195 -8.14 -4.08 -10.31
CA ASP A 195 -9.16 -4.21 -9.25
C ASP A 195 -10.52 -3.83 -9.86
N GLY A 196 -11.32 -4.84 -10.23
CA GLY A 196 -12.55 -4.59 -10.98
C GLY A 196 -12.29 -3.89 -12.32
N ALA A 197 -12.76 -2.65 -12.47
CA ALA A 197 -12.53 -1.81 -13.65
C ALA A 197 -11.24 -0.98 -13.57
N ASP A 198 -10.70 -0.79 -12.37
CA ASP A 198 -9.51 0.02 -12.14
C ASP A 198 -8.27 -0.74 -12.57
N VAL A 199 -7.40 -0.09 -13.34
CA VAL A 199 -6.14 -0.65 -13.83
C VAL A 199 -5.02 0.32 -13.53
N VAL A 200 -3.98 -0.17 -12.86
CA VAL A 200 -2.77 0.58 -12.55
C VAL A 200 -1.59 -0.13 -13.20
N THR A 201 -0.82 0.63 -13.97
CA THR A 201 0.42 0.15 -14.58
C THR A 201 1.59 0.91 -13.98
N PHE A 202 2.62 0.18 -13.57
CA PHE A 202 3.86 0.76 -13.05
C PHE A 202 5.04 -0.12 -13.43
N SER A 203 6.24 0.43 -13.33
CA SER A 203 7.46 -0.32 -13.68
C SER A 203 8.65 0.12 -12.85
N ALA A 204 9.67 -0.73 -12.83
CA ALA A 204 10.95 -0.48 -12.18
C ALA A 204 12.06 -1.25 -12.91
N ASN A 205 13.30 -1.11 -12.44
CA ASN A 205 14.38 -2.01 -12.84
C ASN A 205 14.00 -3.45 -12.52
N ALA A 206 14.29 -4.38 -13.42
CA ALA A 206 14.19 -5.79 -13.13
C ALA A 206 15.08 -6.12 -11.92
N PRO A 207 14.68 -7.07 -11.05
CA PRO A 207 15.63 -7.69 -10.14
C PRO A 207 16.80 -8.19 -10.99
N SER A 208 18.03 -7.83 -10.63
CA SER A 208 19.21 -8.50 -11.20
C SER A 208 19.04 -9.98 -10.91
N GLY A 209 19.02 -10.83 -11.95
CA GLY A 209 18.74 -12.25 -11.81
C GLY A 209 19.55 -12.85 -10.66
N GLU A 210 18.84 -13.44 -9.70
CA GLU A 210 19.42 -14.31 -8.67
C GLU A 210 19.85 -15.65 -9.30
#